data_AF-A0AAJ2U5B6-F1
#
_entry.id   AF-A0AAJ2U5B6-F1
#
_cell.length_a   1.000
_cell.length_b   1.000
_cell.length_c   1.000
_cell.angle_alpha   90.00
_cell.angle_beta   90.00
_cell.angle_gamma   90.00
#
_symmetry.space_group_name_H-M   'P 1'
#
loop_
_entity.id
_entity.type
_entity.pdbx_description
1 polymer ?
#
loop_
_entity_poly.entity_id
_entity_poly.type
_entity_poly.pdbx_seq_one_letter_code
_entity_poly.pdbx_strand_id
1 'polypeptide(L)'
;DYLGVPLYQYLGGFNAKQLPVPMMNIVNGGEHADNNVDNQKFMIMPVGASSFKEALRMGAEIFHTLKTVLKGKGLNTAVGDEGGFAPNLGS
;
A
#
# COMPACT_ATOMS: atom_id res chain seq x y z
N ASP A 1 -10.35 22.94 -15.87
CA ASP A 1 -11.54 23.70 -15.43
C ASP A 1 -12.52 24.13 -16.53
N TYR A 2 -12.18 24.00 -17.82
CA TYR A 2 -13.07 24.43 -18.93
C TYR A 2 -14.47 23.80 -18.94
N LEU A 3 -14.58 22.49 -18.69
CA LEU A 3 -15.86 21.77 -18.71
C LEU A 3 -16.57 21.72 -17.35
N GLY A 4 -15.95 22.18 -16.27
CA GLY A 4 -16.52 22.14 -14.91
C GLY A 4 -16.81 20.74 -14.35
N VAL A 5 -16.27 19.67 -14.96
CA VAL A 5 -16.48 18.27 -14.52
C VAL A 5 -15.20 17.66 -13.95
N PRO A 6 -15.30 16.78 -12.94
CA PRO A 6 -14.17 15.98 -12.45
C PRO A 6 -13.49 15.17 -13.57
N LEU A 7 -12.16 15.00 -13.48
CA LEU A 7 -11.36 14.29 -14.49
C LEU A 7 -11.86 12.87 -14.77
N TYR A 8 -12.24 12.12 -13.73
CA TYR A 8 -12.74 10.75 -13.90
C TYR A 8 -14.05 10.69 -14.69
N GLN A 9 -14.90 11.73 -14.61
CA GLN A 9 -16.12 11.82 -15.41
C GLN A 9 -15.83 12.23 -16.85
N TYR A 10 -14.84 13.10 -17.07
CA TYR A 10 -14.40 13.46 -18.41
C TYR A 10 -13.87 12.24 -19.18
N LEU A 11 -13.08 11.38 -18.52
CA LEU A 11 -12.48 10.20 -19.13
C LEU A 11 -13.44 9.00 -19.21
N GLY A 12 -14.20 8.72 -18.16
CA GLY A 12 -15.03 7.51 -18.02
C GLY A 12 -16.52 7.71 -18.22
N GLY A 13 -16.97 8.94 -18.50
CA GLY A 13 -18.38 9.29 -18.63
C GLY A 13 -19.13 9.32 -17.29
N PHE A 14 -20.45 9.49 -17.37
CA PHE A 14 -21.30 9.77 -16.21
C PHE A 14 -21.37 8.62 -15.18
N ASN A 15 -21.10 7.38 -15.59
CA ASN A 15 -21.23 6.19 -14.75
C ASN A 15 -19.90 5.72 -14.11
N ALA A 16 -18.82 6.48 -14.26
CA ALA A 16 -17.53 6.21 -13.63
C ALA A 16 -17.60 6.45 -12.11
N LYS A 17 -18.11 5.47 -11.37
CA LYS A 17 -18.44 5.59 -9.93
C LYS A 17 -17.87 4.46 -9.06
N GLN A 18 -17.23 3.47 -9.67
CA GLN A 18 -16.63 2.35 -8.95
C GLN A 18 -15.23 2.71 -8.47
N LEU A 19 -14.99 2.62 -7.16
CA LEU A 19 -13.67 2.79 -6.58
C LEU A 19 -12.91 1.46 -6.60
N PRO A 20 -11.59 1.46 -6.87
CA PRO A 20 -10.79 0.25 -6.92
C PRO A 20 -10.52 -0.30 -5.52
N VAL A 21 -10.27 -1.62 -5.43
CA VAL A 21 -9.64 -2.19 -4.23
C VAL A 21 -8.15 -1.85 -4.31
N PRO A 22 -7.58 -1.17 -3.30
CA PRO A 22 -6.18 -0.80 -3.33
C PRO A 22 -5.27 -2.03 -3.10
N MET A 23 -4.23 -2.15 -3.93
CA MET A 23 -3.07 -3.02 -3.67
C MET A 23 -1.98 -2.15 -3.04
N MET A 24 -1.79 -2.25 -1.73
CA MET A 24 -0.89 -1.36 -0.98
C MET A 24 0.43 -2.05 -0.71
N ASN A 25 1.54 -1.45 -1.15
CA ASN A 25 2.88 -1.93 -0.85
C ASN A 25 3.12 -1.98 0.67
N ILE A 26 3.72 -3.06 1.16
CA ILE A 26 3.97 -3.24 2.59
C ILE A 26 5.38 -3.72 2.93
N VAL A 27 5.97 -4.59 2.10
CA VAL A 27 7.34 -5.09 2.25
C VAL A 27 8.01 -5.14 0.87
N ASN A 28 9.24 -4.63 0.80
CA ASN A 28 10.09 -4.64 -0.38
C ASN A 28 11.23 -5.67 -0.22
N GLY A 29 11.68 -6.20 -1.34
CA GLY A 29 12.80 -7.13 -1.49
C GLY A 29 13.43 -7.02 -2.87
N GLY A 30 14.21 -8.03 -3.26
CA GLY A 30 14.89 -8.12 -4.55
C GLY A 30 15.76 -6.88 -4.80
N GLU A 31 15.80 -6.41 -6.05
CA GLU A 31 16.61 -5.25 -6.43
C GLU A 31 16.19 -3.92 -5.77
N HIS A 32 15.01 -3.89 -5.12
CA HIS A 32 14.52 -2.68 -4.46
C HIS A 32 15.00 -2.57 -2.99
N ALA A 33 15.70 -3.58 -2.48
CA ALA A 33 16.19 -3.58 -1.10
C ALA A 33 17.47 -4.42 -0.94
N ASP A 34 18.44 -3.91 -0.18
CA ASP A 34 19.58 -4.68 0.28
C ASP A 34 19.18 -5.52 1.50
N ASN A 35 18.35 -6.54 1.26
CA ASN A 35 17.89 -7.49 2.27
C ASN A 35 17.85 -8.92 1.72
N ASN A 36 17.45 -9.87 2.57
CA ASN A 36 17.39 -11.29 2.22
C ASN A 36 16.00 -11.75 1.73
N VAL A 37 15.21 -10.84 1.16
CA VAL A 37 13.88 -11.14 0.64
C VAL A 37 13.95 -11.15 -0.89
N ASP A 38 13.77 -12.30 -1.54
CA ASP A 38 13.93 -12.39 -2.99
C ASP A 38 12.80 -11.69 -3.78
N ASN A 39 11.56 -11.77 -3.29
CA ASN A 39 10.41 -11.17 -3.96
C ASN A 39 10.47 -9.64 -3.86
N GLN A 40 10.35 -8.96 -5.00
CA GLN A 40 10.50 -7.52 -5.07
C GLN A 40 9.49 -6.75 -4.20
N LYS A 41 8.23 -7.20 -4.15
CA LYS A 41 7.16 -6.54 -3.40
C LYS A 41 6.15 -7.54 -2.85
N PHE A 42 5.74 -7.29 -1.62
CA PHE A 42 4.55 -7.86 -1.00
C PHE A 42 3.54 -6.73 -0.79
N MET A 43 2.28 -7.01 -1.11
CA MET A 43 1.20 -6.03 -1.02
C MET A 43 0.04 -6.59 -0.21
N ILE A 44 -0.69 -5.70 0.46
CA ILE A 44 -1.95 -6.02 1.15
C ILE A 44 -3.13 -5.51 0.33
N MET A 45 -4.24 -6.24 0.39
CA MET A 45 -5.49 -5.89 -0.29
C MET A 45 -6.67 -6.01 0.69
N PRO A 46 -7.30 -4.90 1.12
CA PRO A 46 -8.44 -4.91 2.03
C PRO A 46 -9.74 -5.25 1.30
N VAL A 47 -9.83 -6.45 0.71
CA VAL A 47 -10.96 -6.91 -0.12
C VAL A 47 -12.30 -6.97 0.63
N GLY A 48 -12.28 -7.06 1.96
CA GLY A 48 -13.48 -7.10 2.81
C GLY A 48 -13.99 -5.74 3.29
N ALA A 49 -13.37 -4.63 2.88
CA ALA A 49 -13.79 -3.30 3.30
C ALA A 49 -15.11 -2.88 2.64
N SER A 50 -16.00 -2.22 3.39
CA SER A 50 -17.30 -1.76 2.90
C SER A 50 -17.24 -0.51 2.01
N SER A 51 -16.10 0.20 2.02
CA SER A 51 -15.85 1.38 1.18
C SER A 51 -14.36 1.61 0.99
N PHE A 52 -13.96 2.42 0.01
CA PHE A 52 -12.56 2.81 -0.17
C PHE A 52 -11.99 3.54 1.06
N LYS A 53 -12.81 4.32 1.77
CA LYS A 53 -12.40 5.00 3.01
C LYS A 53 -12.00 3.98 4.09
N GLU A 54 -12.81 2.93 4.26
CA GLU A 54 -12.51 1.85 5.21
C GLU A 54 -11.31 1.02 4.74
N ALA A 55 -11.18 0.75 3.44
CA ALA A 55 -10.02 0.09 2.86
C ALA A 55 -8.72 0.85 3.18
N LEU A 56 -8.73 2.17 3.01
CA LEU A 56 -7.60 3.04 3.32
C LEU A 56 -7.25 3.01 4.82
N ARG A 57 -8.27 3.11 5.69
CA ARG A 57 -8.09 3.01 7.14
C ARG A 57 -7.46 1.66 7.54
N MET A 58 -7.99 0.55 7.04
CA MET A 58 -7.45 -0.79 7.30
C MET A 58 -5.99 -0.90 6.86
N GLY A 59 -5.65 -0.40 5.67
CA GLY A 59 -4.28 -0.38 5.19
C GLY A 59 -3.32 0.43 6.08
N ALA A 60 -3.75 1.61 6.52
CA ALA A 60 -2.95 2.46 7.42
C ALA A 60 -2.76 1.82 8.81
N GLU A 61 -3.79 1.20 9.37
CA GLU A 61 -3.70 0.47 10.64
C GLU A 61 -2.73 -0.72 10.54
N ILE A 62 -2.81 -1.50 9.44
CA ILE A 62 -1.87 -2.59 9.17
C ILE A 62 -0.44 -2.05 9.05
N PHE A 63 -0.23 -0.94 8.33
CA PHE A 63 1.09 -0.32 8.17
C PHE A 63 1.71 0.10 9.50
N HIS A 64 0.98 0.84 10.35
CA HIS A 64 1.47 1.27 11.65
C HIS A 64 1.66 0.11 12.64
N THR A 65 0.80 -0.90 12.57
CA THR A 65 0.94 -2.12 13.36
C THR A 65 2.21 -2.88 12.96
N LEU A 66 2.43 -3.06 11.65
CA LEU A 66 3.64 -3.72 11.15
C LEU A 66 4.90 -2.95 11.53
N LYS A 67 4.90 -1.62 11.44
CA LYS A 67 6.02 -0.78 11.91
C LYS A 67 6.37 -1.07 13.36
N THR A 68 5.36 -1.22 14.22
CA THR A 68 5.54 -1.54 15.64
C THR A 68 6.11 -2.94 15.83
N VAL A 69 5.61 -3.93 15.09
CA VAL A 69 6.13 -5.31 15.09
C VAL A 69 7.60 -5.36 14.65
N LEU A 70 7.96 -4.67 13.56
CA LEU A 70 9.33 -4.63 13.06
C LEU A 70 10.27 -3.96 14.06
N LYS A 71 9.88 -2.82 14.65
CA LYS A 71 10.65 -2.17 15.73
C LYS A 71 10.83 -3.06 16.94
N GLY A 72 9.78 -3.77 17.36
CA GLY A 72 9.84 -4.71 18.49
C GLY A 72 10.81 -5.87 18.26
N LYS A 73 11.07 -6.21 16.99
CA LYS A 73 12.07 -7.20 16.57
C LYS A 73 13.45 -6.61 16.27
N GLY A 74 13.66 -5.31 16.47
CA GLY A 74 14.90 -4.62 16.14
C GLY A 74 15.18 -4.50 14.64
N LEU A 75 14.16 -4.66 13.79
CA LEU A 75 14.29 -4.60 12.34
C LEU A 75 14.15 -3.15 11.82
N ASN A 76 14.78 -2.89 10.67
CA ASN A 76 14.72 -1.58 10.03
C ASN A 76 13.27 -1.20 9.67
N THR A 77 12.91 0.07 9.91
CA THR A 77 11.60 0.65 9.58
C THR A 77 11.68 1.92 8.74
N ALA A 78 12.83 2.16 8.11
CA ALA A 78 12.95 3.07 6.99
C ALA A 78 12.06 2.59 5.83
N VAL A 79 11.61 3.53 5.01
CA VAL A 79 10.71 3.27 3.88
C VAL A 79 11.46 3.48 2.57
N GLY A 80 11.12 2.67 1.56
CA GLY A 80 11.61 2.84 0.19
C GLY A 80 10.77 3.85 -0.62
N ASP A 81 10.99 3.86 -1.93
CA ASP A 81 10.36 4.81 -2.86
C ASP A 81 8.82 4.76 -2.84
N GLU A 82 8.23 3.57 -2.72
CA GLU A 82 6.78 3.38 -2.66
C GLU A 82 6.24 3.31 -1.23
N GLY A 83 7.03 3.68 -0.22
CA GLY A 83 6.60 3.78 1.17
C GLY A 83 6.53 2.47 1.97
N GLY A 84 6.82 1.32 1.36
CA GLY A 84 6.91 0.01 2.03
C GLY A 84 8.21 -0.18 2.83
N PHE A 85 8.22 -1.15 3.74
CA PHE A 85 9.41 -1.45 4.56
C PHE A 85 10.37 -2.41 3.86
N ALA A 86 11.67 -2.32 4.16
CA ALA A 86 12.69 -3.25 3.65
C ALA A 86 13.48 -3.91 4.80
N PRO A 87 12.84 -4.74 5.65
CA PRO A 87 13.52 -5.41 6.76
C PRO A 87 14.36 -6.60 6.27
N ASN A 88 15.39 -6.97 7.05
CA ASN A 88 16.00 -8.29 6.98
C ASN A 88 15.14 -9.28 7.76
N LEU A 89 14.55 -10.27 7.08
CA LEU A 89 13.62 -11.22 7.70
C LEU A 89 14.35 -12.49 8.11
N GLY A 90 13.99 -13.12 9.23
CA GLY A 90 14.53 -14.44 9.57
C GLY A 90 14.02 -15.51 8.59
N SER A 91 14.84 -16.54 8.37
CA SER A 91 14.50 -17.76 7.64
C SER A 91 13.79 -18.78 8.52
#